data_AF-A0A960SR89-F1
#
_entry.id   AF-A0A960SR89-F1
#
_cell.length_a   1.000
_cell.length_b   1.000
_cell.length_c   1.000
_cell.angle_alpha   90.00
_cell.angle_beta   90.00
_cell.angle_gamma   90.00
#
_symmetry.space_group_name_H-M   'P 1'
#
loop_
_entity.id
_entity.type
_entity.pdbx_description
1 polymer ?
#
loop_
_entity_poly.entity_id
_entity_poly.type
_entity_poly.pdbx_seq_one_letter_code
_entity_poly.pdbx_strand_id
1 'polypeptide(L)'
;IDSVCMARAGGEETPGSSVEPSDVSLVLEALVGKRILLAEDNEVNREVAVDMLQSLGCAVDHAANGRVAVELAARGDYDLIYMDCEMPEMDGFEASRAIRGLELSRQPAIVAMTAYAMQGDRERCLAAGMDDHLTKPVTFASLREKTLGHVAASRSGAGSPDCGPAGAGGEQMPAFDKAAALAVTGGQEATLRKALAIWWRKQEEWLADLERCLPEPGGERSRRIAHTLRGAAGHVGARRAQALAEKIETAPASGSGENLATVLRELRQAVADHRAAVKAAGLSPVEETQPTLRP
;
A
#
# COMPACT_ATOMS: atom_id res chain seq x y z
N ILE A 1 30.50 -47.15 -41.50
CA ILE A 1 29.65 -46.58 -42.55
C ILE A 1 28.22 -47.04 -42.31
N ASP A 2 27.30 -46.39 -41.60
CA ASP A 2 27.19 -45.17 -40.77
C ASP A 2 25.92 -45.42 -39.93
N SER A 3 25.91 -45.35 -38.60
CA SER A 3 25.74 -44.16 -37.76
C SER A 3 24.63 -43.18 -38.20
N VAL A 4 23.41 -43.37 -37.68
CA VAL A 4 22.44 -42.28 -37.43
C VAL A 4 21.65 -42.59 -36.15
N CYS A 5 21.94 -41.79 -35.11
CA CYS A 5 21.06 -41.50 -33.98
C CYS A 5 19.91 -40.58 -34.44
N MET A 6 18.74 -40.65 -33.79
CA MET A 6 18.12 -39.48 -33.12
C MET A 6 16.79 -39.88 -32.47
N ALA A 7 16.71 -39.53 -31.19
CA ALA A 7 15.62 -39.74 -30.26
C ALA A 7 14.39 -38.88 -30.57
N ARG A 8 13.21 -39.32 -30.12
CA ARG A 8 12.07 -38.44 -29.86
C ARG A 8 11.59 -38.66 -28.43
N ALA A 9 11.80 -37.62 -27.63
CA ALA A 9 11.36 -37.46 -26.26
C ALA A 9 9.83 -37.40 -26.20
N GLY A 10 9.27 -38.08 -25.18
CA GLY A 10 7.89 -37.89 -24.76
C GLY A 10 7.74 -36.48 -24.19
N GLY A 11 6.69 -35.79 -24.64
CA GLY A 11 6.28 -34.52 -24.06
C GLY A 11 5.69 -34.78 -22.67
N GLU A 12 6.37 -34.27 -21.66
CA GLU A 12 5.79 -34.03 -20.34
C GLU A 12 4.75 -32.92 -20.49
N GLU A 13 3.49 -33.27 -20.27
CA GLU A 13 2.40 -32.32 -20.08
C GLU A 13 2.65 -31.53 -18.80
N THR A 14 2.87 -30.22 -18.96
CA THR A 14 2.92 -29.27 -17.85
C THR A 14 1.48 -28.90 -17.48
N PRO A 15 1.06 -28.98 -16.20
CA PRO A 15 -0.25 -28.50 -15.79
C PRO A 15 -0.21 -26.98 -15.71
N GLY A 16 -0.65 -26.33 -16.79
CA GLY A 16 -0.99 -24.91 -16.76
C GLY A 16 -2.22 -24.71 -15.88
N SER A 17 -2.04 -24.09 -14.72
CA SER A 17 -3.13 -23.68 -13.82
C SER A 17 -3.94 -22.57 -14.50
N SER A 18 -4.97 -22.96 -15.25
CA SER A 18 -6.06 -22.09 -15.68
C SER A 18 -7.10 -22.08 -14.56
N VAL A 19 -7.20 -20.97 -13.83
CA VAL A 19 -8.30 -20.76 -12.87
C VAL A 19 -9.60 -20.63 -13.65
N GLU A 20 -10.51 -21.58 -13.46
CA GLU A 20 -11.83 -21.61 -14.11
C GLU A 20 -12.69 -20.43 -13.61
N PRO A 21 -13.50 -19.80 -14.49
CA PRO A 21 -14.33 -18.64 -14.14
C PRO A 21 -15.39 -18.89 -13.05
N SER A 22 -15.69 -20.16 -12.73
CA SER A 22 -16.60 -20.54 -11.63
C SER A 22 -16.04 -20.22 -10.25
N ASP A 23 -14.73 -20.28 -10.06
CA ASP A 23 -14.10 -20.07 -8.75
C ASP A 23 -14.07 -18.57 -8.39
N VAL A 24 -13.97 -17.69 -9.39
CA VAL A 24 -13.96 -16.23 -9.19
C VAL A 24 -15.31 -15.73 -8.67
N SER A 25 -16.43 -16.32 -9.11
CA SER A 25 -17.78 -15.96 -8.66
C SER A 25 -18.01 -16.34 -7.19
N LEU A 26 -17.63 -17.57 -6.81
CA LEU A 26 -17.75 -18.05 -5.43
C LEU A 26 -16.84 -17.26 -4.46
N VAL A 27 -15.68 -16.86 -4.94
CA VAL A 27 -14.72 -16.03 -4.18
C VAL A 27 -15.25 -14.63 -3.93
N LEU A 28 -15.87 -13.98 -4.91
CA LEU A 28 -16.49 -12.66 -4.72
C LEU A 28 -17.71 -12.77 -3.79
N GLU A 29 -18.56 -13.79 -3.94
CA GLU A 29 -19.70 -14.03 -3.07
C GLU A 29 -19.32 -14.16 -1.59
N ALA A 30 -18.15 -14.75 -1.28
CA ALA A 30 -17.65 -14.88 0.09
C ALA A 30 -17.24 -13.53 0.73
N LEU A 31 -16.89 -12.54 -0.10
CA LEU A 31 -16.43 -11.22 0.33
C LEU A 31 -17.56 -10.18 0.39
N VAL A 32 -18.67 -10.41 -0.33
CA VAL A 32 -19.81 -9.49 -0.34
C VAL A 32 -20.36 -9.28 1.07
N GLY A 33 -20.44 -8.03 1.49
CA GLY A 33 -21.04 -7.62 2.76
C GLY A 33 -20.16 -7.83 3.99
N LYS A 34 -18.91 -8.28 3.82
CA LYS A 34 -17.93 -8.34 4.92
C LYS A 34 -17.54 -6.95 5.38
N ARG A 35 -17.49 -6.75 6.70
CA ARG A 35 -17.13 -5.45 7.28
C ARG A 35 -15.65 -5.40 7.56
N ILE A 36 -14.96 -4.49 6.89
CA ILE A 36 -13.52 -4.29 7.01
C ILE A 36 -13.26 -2.90 7.59
N LEU A 37 -12.36 -2.80 8.55
CA LEU A 37 -11.84 -1.53 9.03
C LEU A 37 -10.43 -1.34 8.46
N LEU A 38 -10.20 -0.24 7.76
CA LEU A 38 -8.89 0.14 7.24
C LEU A 38 -8.33 1.32 8.05
N ALA A 39 -7.19 1.14 8.70
CA ALA A 39 -6.47 2.21 9.38
C ALA A 39 -5.19 2.57 8.59
N GLU A 40 -5.16 3.77 8.01
CA GLU A 40 -4.05 4.29 7.21
C GLU A 40 -4.06 5.83 7.29
N ASP A 41 -2.92 6.41 7.65
CA ASP A 41 -2.79 7.86 7.87
C ASP A 41 -2.73 8.64 6.56
N ASN A 42 -2.12 8.05 5.53
CA ASN A 42 -1.98 8.65 4.22
C ASN A 42 -3.29 8.61 3.41
N GLU A 43 -3.86 9.79 3.16
CA GLU A 43 -5.11 9.96 2.42
C GLU A 43 -5.09 9.28 1.04
N VAL A 44 -3.98 9.32 0.30
CA VAL A 44 -3.84 8.67 -1.01
C VAL A 44 -3.92 7.15 -0.85
N ASN A 45 -3.17 6.60 0.09
CA ASN A 45 -3.12 5.16 0.34
C ASN A 45 -4.45 4.64 0.84
N ARG A 46 -5.08 5.39 1.74
CA ARG A 46 -6.39 5.07 2.31
C ARG A 46 -7.46 5.02 1.24
N GLU A 47 -7.58 6.06 0.41
CA GLU A 47 -8.59 6.10 -0.66
C GLU A 47 -8.41 4.95 -1.65
N VAL A 48 -7.16 4.69 -2.06
CA VAL A 48 -6.83 3.61 -2.99
C VAL A 48 -7.16 2.24 -2.40
N ALA A 49 -6.82 1.98 -1.14
CA ALA A 49 -7.15 0.71 -0.49
C ALA A 49 -8.66 0.56 -0.21
N VAL A 50 -9.38 1.63 0.13
CA VAL A 50 -10.85 1.62 0.24
C VAL A 50 -11.49 1.24 -1.09
N ASP A 51 -11.12 1.91 -2.19
CA ASP A 51 -11.65 1.62 -3.53
C ASP A 51 -11.37 0.16 -3.93
N MET A 52 -10.18 -0.37 -3.62
CA MET A 52 -9.84 -1.78 -3.83
C MET A 52 -10.77 -2.72 -3.05
N LEU A 53 -10.90 -2.53 -1.74
CA LEU A 53 -11.72 -3.37 -0.88
C LEU A 53 -13.22 -3.31 -1.26
N GLN A 54 -13.72 -2.12 -1.60
CA GLN A 54 -15.09 -1.94 -2.07
C GLN A 54 -15.34 -2.64 -3.41
N SER A 55 -14.36 -2.64 -4.32
CA SER A 55 -14.46 -3.37 -5.58
C SER A 55 -14.47 -4.90 -5.42
N LEU A 56 -14.02 -5.40 -4.25
CA LEU A 56 -14.18 -6.80 -3.84
C LEU A 56 -15.55 -7.10 -3.19
N GLY A 57 -16.43 -6.09 -3.05
CA GLY A 57 -17.77 -6.23 -2.47
C GLY A 57 -17.82 -6.04 -0.95
N CYS A 58 -16.73 -5.64 -0.31
CA CYS A 58 -16.67 -5.42 1.13
C CYS A 58 -17.27 -4.06 1.54
N ALA A 59 -17.87 -4.01 2.73
CA ALA A 59 -18.22 -2.76 3.39
C ALA A 59 -17.03 -2.26 4.19
N VAL A 60 -16.55 -1.04 3.92
CA VAL A 60 -15.29 -0.54 4.45
C VAL A 60 -15.51 0.73 5.25
N ASP A 61 -15.20 0.66 6.54
CA ASP A 61 -14.96 1.85 7.37
C ASP A 61 -13.47 2.16 7.37
N HIS A 62 -13.10 3.43 7.56
CA HIS A 62 -11.72 3.85 7.54
C HIS A 62 -11.35 4.77 8.71
N ALA A 63 -10.09 4.67 9.15
CA ALA A 63 -9.50 5.46 10.22
C ALA A 63 -8.22 6.13 9.74
N ALA A 64 -8.01 7.38 10.13
CA ALA A 64 -6.82 8.16 9.78
C ALA A 64 -5.67 8.04 10.80
N ASN A 65 -5.88 7.35 11.92
CA ASN A 65 -4.86 7.04 12.92
C ASN A 65 -5.31 5.87 13.81
N GLY A 66 -4.39 5.37 14.65
CA GLY A 66 -4.66 4.24 15.55
C GLY A 66 -5.76 4.51 16.58
N ARG A 67 -5.93 5.75 17.05
CA ARG A 67 -6.95 6.11 18.04
C ARG A 67 -8.35 5.92 17.47
N VAL A 68 -8.60 6.48 16.29
CA VAL A 68 -9.88 6.35 15.59
C VAL A 68 -10.16 4.89 15.25
N ALA A 69 -9.12 4.12 14.89
CA ALA A 69 -9.26 2.69 14.62
C ALA A 69 -9.77 1.92 15.86
N VAL A 70 -9.22 2.19 17.05
CA VAL A 70 -9.67 1.59 18.31
C VAL A 70 -11.12 1.98 18.62
N GLU A 71 -11.48 3.26 18.44
CA GLU A 71 -12.84 3.74 18.71
C GLU A 71 -13.88 3.10 17.80
N LEU A 72 -13.56 2.93 16.52
CA LEU A 72 -14.43 2.24 15.56
C LEU A 72 -14.54 0.76 15.90
N ALA A 73 -13.41 0.08 16.16
CA ALA A 73 -13.38 -1.34 16.53
C ALA A 73 -14.17 -1.65 17.81
N ALA A 74 -14.26 -0.70 18.74
CA ALA A 74 -15.07 -0.85 19.96
C ALA A 74 -16.58 -0.77 19.72
N ARG A 75 -17.02 -0.22 18.58
CA ARG A 75 -18.43 0.05 18.28
C ARG A 75 -18.99 -0.81 17.14
N GLY A 76 -18.12 -1.32 16.26
CA GLY A 76 -18.48 -2.13 15.12
C GLY A 76 -17.93 -3.55 15.21
N ASP A 77 -18.67 -4.53 14.69
CA ASP A 77 -18.15 -5.89 14.54
C ASP A 77 -17.49 -6.06 13.17
N TYR A 78 -16.18 -5.95 13.13
CA TYR A 78 -15.41 -6.12 11.90
C TYR A 78 -15.01 -7.58 11.70
N ASP A 79 -15.01 -8.05 10.46
CA ASP A 79 -14.45 -9.35 10.09
C ASP A 79 -12.92 -9.29 10.05
N LEU A 80 -12.40 -8.18 9.55
CA LEU A 80 -10.98 -7.96 9.30
C LEU A 80 -10.63 -6.49 9.52
N ILE A 81 -9.44 -6.25 10.07
CA ILE A 81 -8.84 -4.93 10.22
C ILE A 81 -7.52 -4.93 9.44
N TYR A 82 -7.35 -4.00 8.52
CA TYR A 82 -6.06 -3.66 7.94
C TYR A 82 -5.47 -2.50 8.73
N MET A 83 -4.29 -2.69 9.33
CA MET A 83 -3.70 -1.75 10.27
C MET A 83 -2.32 -1.31 9.78
N ASP A 84 -2.17 -0.04 9.41
CA ASP A 84 -0.86 0.54 9.17
C ASP A 84 -0.01 0.53 10.45
N CYS A 85 1.21 -0.01 10.36
CA CYS A 85 2.14 -0.05 11.49
C CYS A 85 2.63 1.34 11.88
N GLU A 86 2.78 2.24 10.92
CA GLU A 86 3.40 3.56 11.12
C GLU A 86 2.37 4.67 10.95
N MET A 87 1.65 4.97 12.03
CA MET A 87 0.69 6.07 12.08
C MET A 87 1.08 7.11 13.15
N PRO A 88 0.75 8.40 12.94
CA PRO A 88 0.94 9.43 13.96
C PRO A 88 0.01 9.23 15.17
N GLU A 89 0.40 9.84 16.29
CA GLU A 89 -0.30 9.84 17.59
C GLU A 89 -0.39 8.49 18.30
N MET A 90 -0.97 7.48 17.65
CA MET A 90 -1.06 6.11 18.11
C MET A 90 -0.68 5.19 16.96
N ASP A 91 0.41 4.44 17.13
CA ASP A 91 0.91 3.54 16.10
C ASP A 91 0.03 2.28 15.97
N GLY A 92 0.21 1.54 14.88
CA GLY A 92 -0.59 0.36 14.60
C GLY A 92 -0.40 -0.77 15.61
N PHE A 93 0.77 -0.85 16.25
CA PHE A 93 1.05 -1.87 17.27
C PHE A 93 0.32 -1.57 18.57
N GLU A 94 0.32 -0.31 19.01
CA GLU A 94 -0.45 0.18 20.15
C GLU A 94 -1.95 0.03 19.93
N ALA A 95 -2.43 0.42 18.75
CA ALA A 95 -3.84 0.26 18.38
C ALA A 95 -4.25 -1.22 18.40
N SER A 96 -3.42 -2.12 17.85
CA SER A 96 -3.71 -3.56 17.84
C SER A 96 -3.76 -4.15 19.25
N ARG A 97 -2.82 -3.79 20.13
CA ARG A 97 -2.86 -4.20 21.54
C ARG A 97 -4.13 -3.70 22.24
N ALA A 98 -4.52 -2.45 21.98
CA ALA A 98 -5.73 -1.89 22.55
C ALA A 98 -7.00 -2.62 22.06
N ILE A 99 -7.09 -2.92 20.76
CA ILE A 99 -8.22 -3.67 20.18
C ILE A 99 -8.31 -5.07 20.76
N ARG A 100 -7.17 -5.76 20.94
CA ARG A 100 -7.12 -7.09 21.56
C ARG A 100 -7.54 -7.07 23.04
N GLY A 101 -7.42 -5.94 23.71
CA GLY A 101 -7.92 -5.72 25.06
C GLY A 101 -9.43 -5.42 25.16
N LEU A 102 -10.12 -5.19 24.04
CA LEU A 102 -11.57 -4.94 24.02
C LEU A 102 -12.36 -6.23 24.23
N GLU A 103 -13.43 -6.16 25.02
CA GLU A 103 -14.40 -7.24 25.18
C GLU A 103 -15.38 -7.23 24.00
N LEU A 104 -14.93 -7.76 22.86
CA LEU A 104 -15.75 -7.90 21.65
C LEU A 104 -16.39 -9.29 21.58
N SER A 105 -17.61 -9.35 21.05
CA SER A 105 -18.34 -10.62 20.81
C SER A 105 -17.54 -11.57 19.89
N ARG A 106 -16.80 -10.99 18.95
CA ARG A 106 -15.84 -11.67 18.08
C ARG A 106 -14.63 -10.77 17.86
N GLN A 107 -13.44 -11.30 18.11
CA GLN A 107 -12.20 -10.60 17.76
C GLN A 107 -12.03 -10.60 16.22
N PRO A 108 -11.79 -9.44 15.61
CA PRO A 108 -11.47 -9.37 14.17
C PRO A 108 -10.06 -9.91 13.91
N ALA A 109 -9.82 -10.45 12.73
CA ALA A 109 -8.46 -10.64 12.26
C ALA A 109 -7.80 -9.25 12.08
N ILE A 110 -6.54 -9.09 12.47
CA ILE A 110 -5.78 -7.85 12.27
C ILE A 110 -4.58 -8.17 11.37
N VAL A 111 -4.56 -7.58 10.18
CA VAL A 111 -3.47 -7.70 9.21
C VAL A 111 -2.68 -6.41 9.18
N ALA A 112 -1.41 -6.50 9.55
CA ALA A 112 -0.47 -5.39 9.56
C ALA A 112 -0.17 -4.90 8.14
N MET A 113 -0.02 -3.60 7.92
CA MET A 113 0.53 -3.02 6.70
C MET A 113 1.87 -2.37 7.05
N THR A 114 2.97 -2.93 6.55
CA THR A 114 4.33 -2.54 6.94
C THR A 114 5.18 -2.14 5.73
N ALA A 115 6.04 -1.13 5.89
CA ALA A 115 7.03 -0.76 4.88
C ALA A 115 8.23 -1.72 4.83
N TYR A 116 8.42 -2.54 5.85
CA TYR A 116 9.58 -3.41 6.04
C TYR A 116 9.15 -4.88 6.16
N ALA A 117 9.80 -5.76 5.39
CA ALA A 117 9.55 -7.21 5.36
C ALA A 117 10.53 -8.00 6.24
N MET A 118 11.21 -7.35 7.18
CA MET A 118 12.28 -7.98 7.94
C MET A 118 11.74 -8.85 9.07
N GLN A 119 12.50 -9.89 9.43
CA GLN A 119 12.12 -10.88 10.43
C GLN A 119 11.78 -10.27 11.81
N GLY A 120 12.43 -9.16 12.18
CA GLY A 120 12.14 -8.43 13.43
C GLY A 120 10.77 -7.74 13.45
N ASP A 121 10.24 -7.31 12.30
CA ASP A 121 8.91 -6.71 12.24
C ASP A 121 7.80 -7.75 12.41
N ARG A 122 8.04 -8.98 11.93
CA ARG A 122 7.11 -10.09 12.14
C ARG A 122 6.95 -10.43 13.63
N GLU A 123 8.04 -10.45 14.39
CA GLU A 123 8.00 -10.66 15.84
C GLU A 123 7.23 -9.55 16.56
N ARG A 124 7.44 -8.29 16.15
CA ARG A 124 6.70 -7.14 16.68
C ARG A 124 5.20 -7.21 16.37
N CYS A 125 4.83 -7.62 15.15
CA CYS A 125 3.43 -7.81 14.75
C CYS A 125 2.76 -8.89 15.61
N LEU A 126 3.41 -10.04 15.78
CA LEU A 126 2.90 -11.13 16.62
C LEU A 126 2.78 -10.72 18.09
N ALA A 127 3.78 -10.01 18.62
CA ALA A 127 3.74 -9.50 19.99
C ALA A 127 2.64 -8.44 20.21
N ALA A 128 2.24 -7.72 19.17
CA ALA A 128 1.12 -6.78 19.22
C ALA A 128 -0.26 -7.47 19.03
N GLY A 129 -0.28 -8.78 18.78
CA GLY A 129 -1.52 -9.55 18.58
C GLY A 129 -2.09 -9.46 17.16
N MET A 130 -1.26 -9.13 16.17
CA MET A 130 -1.64 -9.14 14.75
C MET A 130 -1.53 -10.57 14.19
N ASP A 131 -2.43 -10.93 13.28
CA ASP A 131 -2.57 -12.29 12.75
C ASP A 131 -1.76 -12.51 11.47
N ASP A 132 -1.48 -11.44 10.72
CA ASP A 132 -0.74 -11.49 9.46
C ASP A 132 -0.17 -10.12 9.09
N HIS A 133 0.51 -10.03 7.95
CA HIS A 133 1.06 -8.79 7.43
C HIS A 133 0.99 -8.68 5.90
N LEU A 134 1.03 -7.45 5.42
CA LEU A 134 1.17 -7.02 4.03
C LEU A 134 2.31 -6.03 3.94
N THR A 135 3.17 -6.21 2.95
CA THR A 135 4.23 -5.25 2.64
C THR A 135 3.69 -4.12 1.78
N LYS A 136 4.10 -2.89 2.09
CA LYS A 136 3.81 -1.71 1.28
C LYS A 136 4.77 -1.66 0.07
N PRO A 137 4.33 -1.20 -1.11
CA PRO A 137 2.99 -0.69 -1.42
C PRO A 137 1.95 -1.81 -1.49
N VAL A 138 0.76 -1.56 -0.93
CA VAL A 138 -0.33 -2.54 -0.93
C VAL A 138 -0.88 -2.64 -2.35
N THR A 139 -0.89 -3.84 -2.90
CA THR A 139 -1.40 -4.11 -4.26
C THR A 139 -2.77 -4.75 -4.18
N PHE A 140 -3.59 -4.57 -5.22
CA PHE A 140 -4.88 -5.24 -5.31
C PHE A 140 -4.77 -6.75 -5.19
N ALA A 141 -3.74 -7.35 -5.80
CA ALA A 141 -3.52 -8.79 -5.75
C ALA A 141 -3.27 -9.28 -4.32
N SER A 142 -2.34 -8.65 -3.60
CA SER A 142 -1.99 -9.04 -2.23
C SER A 142 -3.13 -8.76 -1.24
N LEU A 143 -3.84 -7.65 -1.41
CA LEU A 143 -4.99 -7.30 -0.59
C LEU A 143 -6.16 -8.28 -0.82
N ARG A 144 -6.45 -8.64 -2.08
CA ARG A 144 -7.46 -9.65 -2.41
C ARG A 144 -7.13 -11.01 -1.82
N GLU A 145 -5.89 -11.46 -1.98
CA GLU A 145 -5.43 -12.74 -1.45
C GLU A 145 -5.59 -12.82 0.07
N LYS A 146 -5.11 -11.81 0.80
CA LYS A 146 -5.22 -11.77 2.27
C LYS A 146 -6.66 -11.63 2.74
N THR A 147 -7.46 -10.78 2.09
CA THR A 147 -8.88 -10.62 2.45
C THR A 147 -9.58 -11.96 2.29
N LEU A 148 -9.39 -12.64 1.17
CA LEU A 148 -10.00 -13.94 0.91
C LEU A 148 -9.52 -15.01 1.91
N GLY A 149 -8.23 -15.07 2.19
CA GLY A 149 -7.66 -16.03 3.14
C GLY A 149 -8.27 -15.91 4.53
N HIS A 150 -8.34 -14.70 5.09
CA HIS A 150 -8.87 -14.47 6.44
C HIS A 150 -10.40 -14.55 6.50
N VAL A 151 -11.09 -14.13 5.44
CA VAL A 151 -12.55 -14.21 5.38
C VAL A 151 -13.01 -15.67 5.18
N ALA A 152 -12.34 -16.45 4.32
CA ALA A 152 -12.67 -17.86 4.09
C ALA A 152 -12.27 -18.76 5.27
N ALA A 153 -11.16 -18.46 5.95
CA ALA A 153 -10.67 -19.23 7.11
C ALA A 153 -11.54 -19.08 8.37
N SER A 154 -12.58 -18.24 8.37
CA SER A 154 -13.64 -18.30 9.40
C SER A 154 -14.49 -19.59 9.33
N ARG A 155 -14.15 -20.51 8.41
CA ARG A 155 -14.38 -21.95 8.54
C ARG A 155 -13.06 -22.70 8.27
N SER A 156 -12.45 -23.18 9.35
CA SER A 156 -11.23 -24.02 9.40
C SER A 156 -9.90 -23.28 9.17
N GLY A 157 -9.00 -23.47 10.14
CA GLY A 157 -7.77 -22.70 10.30
C GLY A 157 -6.54 -23.17 9.52
N ALA A 158 -5.53 -22.31 9.66
CA ALA A 158 -4.09 -22.45 9.42
C ALA A 158 -3.60 -22.86 8.03
N GLY A 159 -2.87 -21.93 7.40
CA GLY A 159 -1.91 -22.22 6.33
C GLY A 159 -1.43 -20.97 5.60
N SER A 160 -0.22 -20.48 5.91
CA SER A 160 0.52 -19.55 5.05
C SER A 160 1.02 -20.27 3.80
N PRO A 161 1.28 -19.52 2.71
CA PRO A 161 2.65 -19.50 2.22
C PRO A 161 3.19 -18.09 1.95
N ASP A 162 4.51 -18.02 2.10
CA ASP A 162 5.44 -17.00 1.66
C ASP A 162 5.64 -17.07 0.14
N CYS A 163 5.76 -15.91 -0.52
CA CYS A 163 6.67 -15.72 -1.65
C CYS A 163 6.74 -14.24 -2.06
N GLY A 164 7.93 -13.63 -1.88
CA GLY A 164 8.40 -12.55 -2.74
C GLY A 164 8.60 -13.01 -4.19
N PRO A 165 8.90 -12.09 -5.13
CA PRO A 165 10.22 -11.43 -5.17
C PRO A 165 10.06 -9.93 -5.52
N ALA A 166 11.05 -9.07 -5.77
CA ALA A 166 12.49 -9.18 -5.96
C ALA A 166 13.13 -7.80 -5.67
N GLY A 167 14.39 -7.80 -5.25
CA GLY A 167 15.21 -6.60 -5.16
C GLY A 167 15.70 -6.07 -6.52
N ALA A 168 16.23 -4.85 -6.44
CA ALA A 168 17.33 -4.26 -7.18
C ALA A 168 17.46 -4.58 -8.69
N GLY A 169 17.05 -3.61 -9.52
CA GLY A 169 17.49 -3.45 -10.90
C GLY A 169 17.72 -1.98 -11.20
N GLY A 170 18.98 -1.56 -11.30
CA GLY A 170 19.36 -0.24 -11.79
C GLY A 170 19.22 -0.17 -13.30
N GLU A 171 18.00 0.05 -13.77
CA GLU A 171 17.73 0.61 -15.10
C GLU A 171 17.10 1.99 -14.89
N GLN A 172 17.35 2.94 -15.79
CA GLN A 172 16.86 4.31 -15.69
C GLN A 172 15.37 4.32 -15.33
N MET A 173 15.08 4.69 -14.07
CA MET A 173 13.71 4.66 -13.55
C MET A 173 12.84 5.62 -14.38
N PRO A 174 11.77 5.14 -15.02
CA PRO A 174 10.87 6.01 -15.75
C PRO A 174 10.24 7.02 -14.78
N ALA A 175 10.04 8.26 -15.25
CA ALA A 175 9.42 9.32 -14.44
C ALA A 175 8.00 8.96 -13.97
N PHE A 176 7.32 8.09 -14.72
CA PHE A 176 6.03 7.51 -14.36
C PHE A 176 5.96 6.04 -14.78
N ASP A 177 5.81 5.15 -13.81
CA ASP A 177 5.61 3.72 -14.01
C ASP A 177 4.11 3.40 -14.01
N LYS A 178 3.49 3.53 -15.19
CA LYS A 178 2.04 3.27 -15.37
C LYS A 178 1.67 1.82 -15.01
N ALA A 179 2.54 0.86 -15.32
CA ALA A 179 2.27 -0.55 -15.06
C ALA A 179 2.21 -0.82 -13.55
N ALA A 180 3.17 -0.32 -12.78
CA ALA A 180 3.13 -0.42 -11.33
C ALA A 180 1.94 0.33 -10.71
N ALA A 181 1.64 1.54 -11.19
CA ALA A 181 0.51 2.32 -10.70
C ALA A 181 -0.83 1.62 -10.93
N LEU A 182 -1.01 0.98 -12.09
CA LEU A 182 -2.19 0.17 -12.38
C LEU A 182 -2.21 -1.15 -11.60
N ALA A 183 -1.06 -1.78 -11.36
CA ALA A 183 -1.00 -2.99 -10.55
C ALA A 183 -1.45 -2.72 -9.11
N VAL A 184 -1.10 -1.55 -8.55
CA VAL A 184 -1.63 -1.09 -7.27
C VAL A 184 -3.15 -1.00 -7.34
N THR A 185 -3.73 -0.29 -8.32
CA THR A 185 -5.19 -0.09 -8.39
C THR A 185 -6.00 -1.26 -8.99
N GLY A 186 -5.39 -2.45 -9.16
CA GLY A 186 -6.08 -3.60 -9.75
C GLY A 186 -6.49 -3.41 -11.21
N GLY A 187 -5.78 -2.53 -11.94
CA GLY A 187 -6.08 -2.14 -13.31
C GLY A 187 -7.16 -1.05 -13.42
N GLN A 188 -7.68 -0.53 -12.31
CA GLN A 188 -8.73 0.49 -12.33
C GLN A 188 -8.14 1.88 -12.57
N GLU A 189 -8.36 2.39 -13.78
CA GLU A 189 -7.86 3.70 -14.20
C GLU A 189 -8.57 4.87 -13.48
N ALA A 190 -9.85 4.69 -13.10
CA ALA A 190 -10.61 5.69 -12.35
C ALA A 190 -10.02 5.91 -10.94
N THR A 191 -9.75 4.82 -10.22
CA THR A 191 -9.08 4.81 -8.91
C THR A 191 -7.69 5.44 -8.99
N LEU A 192 -6.95 5.13 -10.06
CA LEU A 192 -5.64 5.75 -10.31
C LEU A 192 -5.76 7.26 -10.55
N ARG A 193 -6.77 7.72 -11.29
CA ARG A 193 -7.01 9.16 -11.50
C ARG A 193 -7.33 9.89 -10.19
N LYS A 194 -8.15 9.29 -9.31
CA LYS A 194 -8.42 9.87 -7.98
C LYS A 194 -7.13 9.98 -7.15
N ALA A 195 -6.34 8.90 -7.10
CA ALA A 195 -5.06 8.89 -6.40
C ALA A 195 -4.10 9.98 -6.91
N LEU A 196 -4.03 10.15 -8.24
CA LEU A 196 -3.25 11.21 -8.90
C LEU A 196 -3.76 12.61 -8.54
N ALA A 197 -5.08 12.81 -8.41
CA ALA A 197 -5.66 14.08 -8.01
C ALA A 197 -5.24 14.47 -6.57
N ILE A 198 -5.37 13.53 -5.63
CA ILE A 198 -4.98 13.74 -4.22
C ILE A 198 -3.48 13.99 -4.12
N TRP A 199 -2.66 13.16 -4.81
CA TRP A 199 -1.22 13.33 -4.90
C TRP A 199 -0.84 14.72 -5.42
N TRP A 200 -1.46 15.20 -6.50
CA TRP A 200 -1.16 16.52 -7.06
C TRP A 200 -1.47 17.68 -6.12
N ARG A 201 -2.55 17.56 -5.34
CA ARG A 201 -2.93 18.55 -4.32
C ARG A 201 -1.99 18.52 -3.12
N LYS A 202 -1.61 17.34 -2.63
CA LYS A 202 -0.88 17.14 -1.38
C LYS A 202 0.65 17.23 -1.52
N GLN A 203 1.20 16.89 -2.68
CA GLN A 203 2.65 16.87 -2.89
C GLN A 203 3.33 18.24 -2.61
N GLU A 204 2.68 19.36 -2.95
CA GLU A 204 3.24 20.70 -2.73
C GLU A 204 3.30 21.04 -1.23
N GLU A 205 2.28 20.64 -0.47
CA GLU A 205 2.22 20.77 0.99
C GLU A 205 3.37 20.00 1.64
N TRP A 206 3.53 18.71 1.30
CA TRP A 206 4.60 17.87 1.84
C TRP A 206 6.00 18.39 1.48
N LEU A 207 6.21 18.82 0.23
CA LEU A 207 7.49 19.40 -0.21
C LEU A 207 7.84 20.70 0.51
N ALA A 208 6.83 21.53 0.82
CA ALA A 208 7.02 22.76 1.59
C ALA A 208 7.28 22.48 3.08
N ASP A 209 6.60 21.48 3.64
CA ASP A 209 6.84 21.05 5.03
C ASP A 209 8.24 20.44 5.20
N LEU A 210 8.71 19.62 4.24
CA LEU A 210 10.08 19.09 4.25
C LEU A 210 11.12 20.22 4.23
N GLU A 211 10.95 21.22 3.36
CA GLU A 211 11.87 22.37 3.29
C GLU A 211 11.97 23.12 4.62
N ARG A 212 10.85 23.25 5.33
CA ARG A 212 10.79 23.91 6.64
C ARG A 212 11.42 23.09 7.76
N CYS A 213 11.30 21.76 7.72
CA CYS A 213 11.73 20.88 8.81
C CYS A 213 13.17 20.36 8.67
N LEU A 214 13.73 20.31 7.46
CA LEU A 214 15.10 19.85 7.23
C LEU A 214 16.20 20.62 7.99
N PRO A 215 16.07 21.94 8.26
CA PRO A 215 17.04 22.68 9.06
C PRO A 215 16.97 22.39 10.57
N GLU A 216 15.89 21.76 11.06
CA GLU A 216 15.66 21.55 12.49
C GLU A 216 16.45 20.34 13.04
N PRO A 217 17.11 20.47 14.21
CA PRO A 217 17.79 19.35 14.85
C PRO A 217 16.77 18.31 15.36
N GLY A 218 17.00 17.04 15.04
CA GLY A 218 16.17 15.92 15.53
C GLY A 218 15.56 15.07 14.41
N GLY A 219 15.34 15.62 13.22
CA GLY A 219 15.00 14.87 11.99
C GLY A 219 13.71 14.03 11.99
N GLU A 220 13.05 13.82 13.13
CA GLU A 220 11.87 12.95 13.22
C GLU A 220 10.70 13.45 12.38
N ARG A 221 10.46 14.77 12.41
CA ARG A 221 9.38 15.39 11.63
C ARG A 221 9.62 15.26 10.12
N SER A 222 10.85 15.52 9.66
CA SER A 222 11.21 15.35 8.25
C SER A 222 11.13 13.88 7.83
N ARG A 223 11.53 12.94 8.69
CA ARG A 223 11.38 11.49 8.40
C ARG A 223 9.93 11.08 8.25
N ARG A 224 9.04 11.54 9.14
CA ARG A 224 7.59 11.27 9.04
C ARG A 224 7.02 11.79 7.72
N ILE A 225 7.30 13.04 7.36
CA ILE A 225 6.80 13.62 6.09
C ILE A 225 7.38 12.86 4.88
N ALA A 226 8.67 12.50 4.94
CA ALA A 226 9.33 11.72 3.89
C ALA A 226 8.71 10.32 3.74
N HIS A 227 8.38 9.66 4.85
CA HIS A 227 7.69 8.38 4.87
C HIS A 227 6.30 8.48 4.20
N THR A 228 5.48 9.45 4.59
CA THR A 228 4.17 9.70 3.97
C THR A 228 4.30 9.96 2.48
N LEU A 229 5.24 10.82 2.07
CA LEU A 229 5.49 11.13 0.65
C LEU A 229 5.95 9.90 -0.13
N ARG A 230 6.86 9.09 0.44
CA ARG A 230 7.35 7.84 -0.14
C ARG A 230 6.20 6.87 -0.41
N GLY A 231 5.32 6.67 0.57
CA GLY A 231 4.15 5.79 0.44
C GLY A 231 3.24 6.23 -0.70
N ALA A 232 2.82 7.50 -0.70
CA ALA A 232 1.95 8.04 -1.75
C ALA A 232 2.61 7.98 -3.14
N ALA A 233 3.91 8.28 -3.23
CA ALA A 233 4.68 8.20 -4.48
C ALA A 233 4.68 6.77 -5.06
N GLY A 234 4.73 5.75 -4.20
CA GLY A 234 4.65 4.34 -4.60
C GLY A 234 3.33 3.99 -5.28
N HIS A 235 2.20 4.48 -4.74
CA HIS A 235 0.86 4.18 -5.28
C HIS A 235 0.56 4.87 -6.62
N VAL A 236 1.16 6.03 -6.88
CA VAL A 236 0.98 6.76 -8.15
C VAL A 236 2.07 6.44 -9.18
N GLY A 237 2.94 5.46 -8.91
CA GLY A 237 4.03 5.06 -9.81
C GLY A 237 5.14 6.11 -9.96
N ALA A 238 5.30 7.02 -8.99
CA ALA A 238 6.37 8.03 -8.96
C ALA A 238 7.67 7.43 -8.37
N ARG A 239 8.24 6.42 -9.03
CA ARG A 239 9.37 5.62 -8.53
C ARG A 239 10.59 6.45 -8.12
N ARG A 240 10.94 7.45 -8.93
CA ARG A 240 12.05 8.36 -8.62
C ARG A 240 11.79 9.21 -7.38
N ALA A 241 10.55 9.71 -7.21
CA ALA A 241 10.18 10.46 -6.02
C ALA A 241 10.15 9.56 -4.77
N GLN A 242 9.67 8.32 -4.90
CA GLN A 242 9.68 7.30 -3.84
C GLN A 242 11.11 7.03 -3.35
N ALA A 243 12.05 6.80 -4.27
CA ALA A 243 13.45 6.53 -3.92
C ALA A 243 14.15 7.73 -3.24
N LEU A 244 13.86 8.96 -3.70
CA LEU A 244 14.43 10.17 -3.10
C LEU A 244 13.82 10.48 -1.72
N ALA A 245 12.55 10.16 -1.52
CA ALA A 245 11.88 10.28 -0.23
C ALA A 245 12.46 9.28 0.79
N GLU A 246 12.72 8.04 0.36
CA GLU A 246 13.38 7.01 1.19
C GLU A 246 14.77 7.45 1.68
N LYS A 247 15.54 8.15 0.84
CA LYS A 247 16.82 8.73 1.26
C LYS A 247 16.67 9.74 2.39
N ILE A 248 15.63 10.59 2.35
CA ILE A 248 15.34 11.57 3.40
C ILE A 248 14.87 10.86 4.68
N GLU A 249 14.03 9.83 4.54
CA GLU A 249 13.53 9.00 5.64
C GLU A 249 14.64 8.27 6.39
N THR A 250 15.58 7.67 5.66
CA THR A 250 16.67 6.84 6.23
C THR A 250 17.92 7.63 6.62
N ALA A 251 17.93 8.96 6.40
CA ALA A 251 19.09 9.80 6.67
C ALA A 251 19.47 9.79 8.16
N PRO A 252 20.76 9.59 8.50
CA PRO A 252 21.23 9.60 9.87
C PRO A 252 21.10 11.00 10.48
N ALA A 253 20.71 11.08 11.76
CA ALA A 253 20.55 12.35 12.48
C ALA A 253 21.87 13.13 12.60
N SER A 254 23.00 12.40 12.59
CA SER A 254 24.36 12.91 12.53
C SER A 254 24.79 13.02 11.07
N GLY A 255 24.52 14.18 10.45
CA GLY A 255 24.66 14.45 9.02
C GLY A 255 25.98 13.98 8.40
N SER A 256 25.96 12.77 7.84
CA SER A 256 27.10 12.18 7.15
C SER A 256 26.73 11.97 5.68
N GLY A 257 27.32 12.77 4.81
CA GLY A 257 27.48 12.47 3.38
C GLY A 257 26.58 13.25 2.42
N GLU A 258 25.25 13.06 2.47
CA GLU A 258 24.33 13.65 1.49
C GLU A 258 23.71 14.95 1.99
N ASN A 259 23.85 16.02 1.20
CA ASN A 259 23.16 17.28 1.47
C ASN A 259 21.66 17.07 1.23
N LEU A 260 20.88 16.95 2.31
CA LEU A 260 19.43 16.75 2.23
C LEU A 260 18.72 17.87 1.46
N ALA A 261 19.27 19.08 1.40
CA ALA A 261 18.75 20.14 0.54
C ALA A 261 18.93 19.84 -0.96
N THR A 262 20.01 19.15 -1.34
CA THR A 262 20.19 18.63 -2.70
C THR A 262 19.17 17.55 -3.01
N VAL A 263 18.98 16.59 -2.10
CA VAL A 263 17.98 15.52 -2.27
C VAL A 263 16.57 16.08 -2.39
N LEU A 264 16.21 17.10 -1.59
CA LEU A 264 14.92 17.78 -1.69
C LEU A 264 14.72 18.48 -3.05
N ARG A 265 15.76 19.14 -3.57
CA ARG A 265 15.71 19.77 -4.90
C ARG A 265 15.52 18.72 -6.00
N GLU A 266 16.22 17.60 -5.92
CA GLU A 266 16.03 16.47 -6.84
C GLU A 266 14.63 15.87 -6.72
N LEU A 267 14.09 15.78 -5.50
CA LEU A 267 12.73 15.28 -5.23
C LEU A 267 11.68 16.18 -5.89
N ARG A 268 11.83 17.51 -5.79
CA ARG A 268 10.97 18.47 -6.50
C ARG A 268 11.00 18.27 -8.00
N GLN A 269 12.19 18.08 -8.56
CA GLN A 269 12.32 17.81 -10.00
C GLN A 269 11.66 16.49 -10.38
N ALA A 270 11.85 15.43 -9.60
CA ALA A 270 11.22 14.13 -9.84
C ALA A 270 9.69 14.20 -9.80
N VAL A 271 9.12 14.98 -8.88
CA VAL A 271 7.68 15.24 -8.79
C VAL A 271 7.17 16.01 -10.02
N ALA A 272 7.92 17.02 -10.48
CA ALA A 272 7.58 17.77 -11.69
C ALA A 272 7.63 16.88 -12.95
N ASP A 273 8.67 16.05 -13.07
CA ASP A 273 8.86 15.11 -14.18
C ASP A 273 7.72 14.07 -14.21
N HIS A 274 7.33 13.53 -13.05
CA HIS A 274 6.19 12.61 -12.93
C HIS A 274 4.89 13.27 -13.40
N ARG A 275 4.61 14.50 -12.96
CA ARG A 275 3.42 15.25 -13.40
C ARG A 275 3.39 15.44 -14.92
N ALA A 276 4.53 15.77 -15.53
CA ALA A 276 4.64 15.90 -16.98
C ALA A 276 4.40 14.56 -17.70
N ALA A 277 4.97 13.47 -17.18
CA ALA A 277 4.80 12.13 -17.75
C ALA A 277 3.35 11.61 -17.63
N VAL A 278 2.66 11.87 -16.50
CA VAL A 278 1.24 11.53 -16.31
C VAL A 278 0.35 12.29 -17.30
N LYS A 279 0.63 13.58 -17.53
CA LYS A 279 -0.07 14.38 -18.55
C LYS A 279 0.13 13.81 -19.95
N ALA A 280 1.36 13.46 -20.31
CA ALA A 280 1.69 12.85 -21.60
C ALA A 280 1.00 11.48 -21.80
N ALA A 281 0.75 10.74 -20.71
CA ALA A 281 0.04 9.47 -20.74
C ALA A 281 -1.49 9.58 -20.82
N GLY A 282 -2.07 10.80 -20.86
CA GLY A 282 -3.52 11.02 -20.91
C GLY A 282 -4.27 10.67 -19.61
N LEU A 283 -3.54 10.50 -18.51
CA LEU A 283 -4.07 10.14 -17.20
C LEU A 283 -4.21 11.34 -16.26
N SER A 284 -4.30 12.55 -16.82
CA SER A 284 -4.54 13.74 -16.02
C SER A 284 -5.79 13.53 -15.16
N PRO A 285 -5.73 13.79 -13.85
CA PRO A 285 -6.91 13.80 -13.00
C PRO A 285 -7.90 14.80 -13.61
N VAL A 286 -9.15 14.36 -13.71
CA VAL A 286 -10.24 15.24 -14.15
C VAL A 286 -10.32 16.34 -13.09
N GLU A 287 -10.16 17.60 -13.47
CA GLU A 287 -10.52 18.70 -12.58
C GLU A 287 -11.99 18.49 -12.23
N GLU A 288 -12.27 18.12 -10.97
CA GLU A 288 -13.62 18.23 -10.43
C GLU A 288 -14.01 19.69 -10.60
N THR A 289 -14.77 19.96 -11.64
CA THR A 289 -15.43 21.24 -11.83
C THR A 289 -16.30 21.41 -10.60
N GLN A 290 -15.89 22.33 -9.72
CA GLN A 290 -16.73 22.78 -8.62
C GLN A 290 -18.14 23.02 -9.17
N PRO A 291 -19.20 22.50 -8.52
CA PRO A 291 -20.54 22.83 -8.95
C PRO A 291 -20.65 24.35 -8.88
N THR A 292 -20.79 24.97 -10.05
CA THR A 292 -21.07 26.39 -10.18
C THR A 292 -22.40 26.61 -9.46
N LEU A 293 -22.31 27.13 -8.23
CA LEU A 293 -23.42 27.78 -7.56
C LEU A 293 -23.88 28.88 -8.52
N ARG A 294 -24.96 28.60 -9.25
CA ARG A 294 -25.62 29.62 -10.05
C ARG A 294 -26.18 30.69 -9.10
N PRO A 295 -26.01 31.98 -9.43
CA PRO A 295 -26.54 33.07 -8.63
C PRO A 295 -28.07 33.08 -8.61
#